data_AF-A0A812RXB9-F1
#
_entry.id   AF-A0A812RXB9-F1
#
_cell.length_a   1.000
_cell.length_b   1.000
_cell.length_c   1.000
_cell.angle_alpha   90.00
_cell.angle_beta   90.00
_cell.angle_gamma   90.00
#
_symmetry.space_group_name_H-M   'P 1'
#
loop_
_entity.id
_entity.type
_entity.pdbx_description
1 polymer ?
#
loop_
_entity_poly.entity_id
_entity_poly.type
_entity_poly.pdbx_seq_one_letter_code
_entity_poly.pdbx_strand_id
1 'polypeptide(L)'
;MAALPDATGSVAVVGVSEAYWLCNDDFVSSDGALSDVDALKGLGFPRDWPQVYTGNDALKSLLGKRGRIPAKRVAVAGPPTPDQLSKLPKGLHFVPLHSFGNAEMLAKHAGLGVVQGWAVFERLDKPKGATFIAERYWWNSSPEGTWIDLTPRPEAWQQLLLVEPVEQGKAKKKTVLGEDVSKLLSQLLAQRHPNYVPRQPRQPQEPQEPQVKEVKAGDLKEPMPEPSAKNAVKKQSGYVAGDRGDRGARNGVDYSKFDHIEDSDDEKLVPRQVLTLPMGLPREAVSRQDYDNVWRALLQDKQLPFTPAPDLDQMWGYYKYGGMDEQALLDQACEVLGKFPCRFPPAEWKAKTYTLTKKLEMESREDEARMWSVICILRFPDADAYYNQGVLLNKLCDKAKFGGAMQVKLPALDAAQAKMVPVEQYCSLFSRAGISYYRKSLKTDPKQRPAYINLIGSLERNEPANWYSDVHDLAITAVKHGIWYTKWQRPPHFVPSLPAKPFHNSKDFALSRALEENFSIIKAEFEAYMQKLANRKDWDDSDTTPGLGDVGNRPGALHDGGLRKSGKWQEVPLFTNCTKQHEYTEHFPET
;
A
#
# COMPACT_ATOMS: atom_id res chain seq x y z
N MET A 1 -36.55 -6.40 -14.87
CA MET A 1 -35.16 -6.89 -14.70
C MET A 1 -35.21 -8.09 -13.77
N ALA A 2 -34.41 -9.13 -14.02
CA ALA A 2 -34.30 -10.25 -13.09
C ALA A 2 -33.78 -9.74 -11.74
N ALA A 3 -34.35 -10.21 -10.63
CA ALA A 3 -33.82 -9.88 -9.32
C ALA A 3 -32.42 -10.48 -9.17
N LEU A 4 -31.45 -9.68 -8.75
CA LEU A 4 -30.09 -10.14 -8.52
C LEU A 4 -29.97 -10.85 -7.18
N PRO A 5 -29.26 -11.99 -7.08
CA PRO A 5 -28.94 -12.55 -5.78
C PRO A 5 -27.73 -11.87 -5.14
N ASP A 6 -27.74 -11.76 -3.81
CA ASP A 6 -26.56 -11.47 -3.01
C ASP A 6 -25.74 -12.73 -2.70
N ALA A 7 -24.65 -12.58 -1.93
CA ALA A 7 -23.77 -13.70 -1.58
C ALA A 7 -24.47 -14.81 -0.75
N THR A 8 -25.67 -14.57 -0.21
CA THR A 8 -26.48 -15.55 0.52
C THR A 8 -27.55 -16.22 -0.36
N GLY A 9 -27.73 -15.71 -1.59
CA GLY A 9 -28.79 -16.12 -2.51
C GLY A 9 -30.10 -15.35 -2.31
N SER A 10 -30.13 -14.36 -1.42
CA SER A 10 -31.29 -13.47 -1.21
C SER A 10 -31.30 -12.36 -2.25
N VAL A 11 -32.40 -11.61 -2.41
CA VAL A 11 -32.45 -10.48 -3.34
C VAL A 11 -31.47 -9.38 -2.90
N ALA A 12 -30.53 -9.03 -3.79
CA ALA A 12 -29.58 -7.95 -3.60
C ALA A 12 -30.24 -6.58 -3.75
N VAL A 13 -29.81 -5.64 -2.92
CA VAL A 13 -30.32 -4.27 -2.85
C VAL A 13 -29.18 -3.29 -3.12
N VAL A 14 -29.35 -2.44 -4.14
CA VAL A 14 -28.39 -1.38 -4.49
C VAL A 14 -28.21 -0.45 -3.30
N GLY A 15 -26.95 -0.11 -2.98
CA GLY A 15 -26.60 0.74 -1.84
C GLY A 15 -26.61 0.02 -0.48
N VAL A 16 -26.99 -1.26 -0.42
CA VAL A 16 -27.08 -2.02 0.85
C VAL A 16 -26.29 -3.32 0.81
N SER A 17 -26.50 -4.16 -0.21
CA SER A 17 -25.89 -5.48 -0.26
C SER A 17 -24.39 -5.40 -0.52
N GLU A 18 -23.60 -6.04 0.34
CA GLU A 18 -22.15 -6.09 0.24
C GLU A 18 -21.66 -7.49 -0.18
N ALA A 19 -20.89 -7.56 -1.27
CA ALA A 19 -20.29 -8.80 -1.76
C ALA A 19 -19.06 -8.50 -2.63
N TYR A 20 -18.42 -9.54 -3.14
CA TYR A 20 -17.41 -9.42 -4.20
C TYR A 20 -18.09 -9.33 -5.56
N TRP A 21 -18.62 -8.16 -5.89
CA TRP A 21 -19.36 -7.97 -7.14
C TRP A 21 -18.45 -7.93 -8.37
N LEU A 22 -18.81 -8.63 -9.45
CA LEU A 22 -18.15 -8.45 -10.74
C LEU A 22 -18.41 -7.04 -11.27
N CYS A 23 -17.36 -6.36 -11.73
CA CYS A 23 -17.44 -5.07 -12.41
C CYS A 23 -16.68 -5.15 -13.75
N ASN A 24 -16.69 -4.06 -14.53
CA ASN A 24 -16.02 -4.03 -15.84
C ASN A 24 -14.52 -4.35 -15.76
N ASP A 25 -13.84 -4.01 -14.66
CA ASP A 25 -12.42 -4.29 -14.46
C ASP A 25 -12.11 -5.78 -14.20
N ASP A 26 -13.13 -6.61 -14.01
CA ASP A 26 -13.01 -8.05 -13.85
C ASP A 26 -13.04 -8.79 -15.19
N PHE A 27 -13.05 -8.08 -16.33
CA PHE A 27 -13.03 -8.67 -17.66
C PHE A 27 -11.83 -8.18 -18.47
N VAL A 28 -11.13 -9.10 -19.13
CA VAL A 28 -10.02 -8.79 -20.03
C VAL A 28 -10.24 -9.52 -21.34
N SER A 29 -10.32 -8.76 -22.44
CA SER A 29 -10.40 -9.34 -23.80
C SER A 29 -9.02 -9.43 -24.43
N SER A 30 -8.79 -10.42 -25.30
CA SER A 30 -7.58 -10.51 -26.14
C SER A 30 -7.47 -9.35 -27.14
N ASP A 31 -8.59 -8.78 -27.60
CA ASP A 31 -8.62 -7.69 -28.58
C ASP A 31 -8.65 -6.27 -27.95
N GLY A 32 -8.78 -6.16 -26.63
CA GLY A 32 -8.77 -4.86 -25.92
C GLY A 32 -10.06 -4.06 -25.95
N ALA A 33 -11.11 -4.54 -26.61
CA ALA A 33 -12.40 -3.85 -26.64
C ALA A 33 -13.45 -4.60 -25.82
N LEU A 34 -13.67 -4.15 -24.58
CA LEU A 34 -14.88 -4.46 -23.79
C LEU A 34 -15.62 -3.15 -23.54
N SER A 35 -16.18 -2.57 -24.60
CA SER A 35 -16.94 -1.32 -24.50
C SER A 35 -18.39 -1.51 -24.06
N ASP A 36 -18.91 -2.74 -24.09
CA ASP A 36 -20.30 -3.06 -23.74
C ASP A 36 -20.45 -4.51 -23.23
N VAL A 37 -21.45 -4.74 -22.37
CA VAL A 37 -21.88 -6.04 -21.85
C VAL A 37 -22.30 -6.98 -22.98
N ASP A 38 -22.72 -6.45 -24.12
CA ASP A 38 -23.02 -7.23 -25.31
C ASP A 38 -21.81 -8.01 -25.85
N ALA A 39 -20.59 -7.57 -25.54
CA ALA A 39 -19.38 -8.35 -25.85
C ALA A 39 -19.24 -9.62 -24.99
N LEU A 40 -19.99 -9.73 -23.89
CA LEU A 40 -20.03 -10.89 -22.98
C LEU A 40 -21.14 -11.89 -23.35
N LYS A 41 -21.88 -11.65 -24.44
CA LYS A 41 -22.82 -12.63 -25.03
C LYS A 41 -22.04 -13.71 -25.78
N GLY A 42 -22.62 -14.92 -25.84
CA GLY A 42 -22.07 -16.01 -26.66
C GLY A 42 -20.72 -16.55 -26.16
N LEU A 43 -20.39 -16.37 -24.88
CA LEU A 43 -19.19 -16.95 -24.28
C LEU A 43 -19.35 -18.46 -24.14
N GLY A 44 -18.30 -19.20 -24.48
CA GLY A 44 -18.23 -20.64 -24.26
C GLY A 44 -16.81 -21.14 -24.06
N PHE A 45 -16.67 -22.44 -23.87
CA PHE A 45 -15.36 -23.06 -23.74
C PHE A 45 -14.55 -22.94 -25.04
N PRO A 46 -13.23 -22.65 -24.98
CA PRO A 46 -12.37 -22.57 -26.16
C PRO A 46 -12.50 -23.77 -27.11
N ARG A 47 -12.90 -23.51 -28.36
CA ARG A 47 -12.94 -24.47 -29.46
C ARG A 47 -11.50 -24.93 -29.76
N ASP A 48 -11.34 -26.19 -30.13
CA ASP A 48 -10.04 -26.87 -30.36
C ASP A 48 -9.11 -26.94 -29.14
N TRP A 49 -9.66 -27.07 -27.94
CA TRP A 49 -8.82 -27.40 -26.79
C TRP A 49 -8.29 -28.85 -26.89
N PRO A 50 -7.00 -29.11 -26.59
CA PRO A 50 -5.97 -28.18 -26.11
C PRO A 50 -5.14 -27.47 -27.20
N GLN A 51 -5.30 -27.81 -28.48
CA GLN A 51 -4.47 -27.29 -29.58
C GLN A 51 -4.51 -25.76 -29.71
N VAL A 52 -5.64 -25.13 -29.40
CA VAL A 52 -5.80 -23.67 -29.41
C VAL A 52 -4.83 -22.98 -28.45
N TYR A 53 -4.43 -23.63 -27.34
CA TYR A 53 -3.50 -23.07 -26.37
C TYR A 53 -2.09 -22.85 -26.94
N THR A 54 -1.63 -23.75 -27.81
CA THR A 54 -0.29 -23.70 -28.38
C THR A 54 -0.26 -22.96 -29.72
N GLY A 55 -1.35 -22.97 -30.48
CA GLY A 55 -1.40 -22.47 -31.85
C GLY A 55 -2.02 -21.08 -32.03
N ASN A 56 -2.78 -20.57 -31.06
CA ASN A 56 -3.58 -19.37 -31.27
C ASN A 56 -2.96 -18.10 -30.65
N ASP A 57 -2.72 -17.09 -31.49
CA ASP A 57 -2.09 -15.84 -31.06
C ASP A 57 -2.99 -14.97 -30.18
N ALA A 58 -4.30 -14.96 -30.41
CA ALA A 58 -5.23 -14.21 -29.56
C ALA A 58 -5.25 -14.77 -28.13
N LEU A 59 -5.31 -16.09 -27.96
CA LEU A 59 -5.22 -16.73 -26.65
C LEU A 59 -3.84 -16.53 -26.01
N LYS A 60 -2.74 -16.58 -26.77
CA LYS A 60 -1.39 -16.26 -26.28
C LYS A 60 -1.23 -14.81 -25.87
N SER A 61 -1.87 -13.87 -26.56
CA SER A 61 -1.88 -12.45 -26.18
C SER A 61 -2.61 -12.21 -24.85
N LEU A 62 -3.51 -13.13 -24.47
CA LEU A 62 -4.19 -13.11 -23.19
C LEU A 62 -3.38 -13.85 -22.12
N LEU A 63 -2.99 -15.10 -22.34
CA LEU A 63 -2.46 -16.01 -21.31
C LEU A 63 -0.95 -16.29 -21.38
N GLY A 64 -0.31 -15.93 -22.49
CA GLY A 64 1.11 -16.21 -22.71
C GLY A 64 2.02 -15.46 -21.72
N LYS A 65 3.32 -15.76 -21.73
CA LYS A 65 4.30 -15.14 -20.82
C LYS A 65 4.32 -13.61 -20.85
N ARG A 66 3.99 -13.02 -22.01
CA ARG A 66 3.85 -11.56 -22.22
C ARG A 66 2.40 -11.13 -22.43
N GLY A 67 1.46 -12.03 -22.15
CA GLY A 67 0.05 -11.77 -22.28
C GLY A 67 -0.45 -10.83 -21.19
N ARG A 68 -1.70 -10.39 -21.31
CA ARG A 68 -2.33 -9.48 -20.35
C ARG A 68 -2.57 -10.14 -18.98
N ILE A 69 -2.69 -11.46 -18.96
CA ILE A 69 -2.85 -12.29 -17.77
C ILE A 69 -1.86 -13.48 -17.90
N PRO A 70 -0.55 -13.26 -17.65
CA PRO A 70 0.42 -14.34 -17.77
C PRO A 70 0.04 -15.53 -16.88
N ALA A 71 -0.13 -16.70 -17.47
CA ALA A 71 -0.57 -17.89 -16.77
C ALA A 71 0.60 -18.61 -16.09
N LYS A 72 0.45 -18.92 -14.80
CA LYS A 72 1.30 -19.87 -14.05
C LYS A 72 0.82 -21.30 -14.26
N ARG A 73 -0.49 -21.51 -14.17
CA ARG A 73 -1.14 -22.80 -14.36
C ARG A 73 -2.44 -22.62 -15.11
N VAL A 74 -2.72 -23.54 -16.01
CA VAL A 74 -3.96 -23.61 -16.79
C VAL A 74 -4.53 -25.01 -16.63
N ALA A 75 -5.81 -25.13 -16.32
CA ALA A 75 -6.47 -26.42 -16.25
C ALA A 75 -7.95 -26.33 -16.63
N VAL A 76 -8.48 -27.43 -17.15
CA VAL A 76 -9.90 -27.56 -17.46
C VAL A 76 -10.63 -28.08 -16.23
N ALA A 77 -11.64 -27.35 -15.78
CA ALA A 77 -12.53 -27.77 -14.71
C ALA A 77 -13.88 -28.20 -15.29
N GLY A 78 -14.19 -29.49 -15.19
CA GLY A 78 -15.51 -30.02 -15.47
C GLY A 78 -16.54 -29.64 -14.39
N PRO A 79 -17.81 -30.09 -14.54
CA PRO A 79 -18.77 -29.99 -13.46
C PRO A 79 -18.30 -30.83 -12.27
N PRO A 80 -18.72 -30.51 -11.04
CA PRO A 80 -18.32 -31.28 -9.87
C PRO A 80 -18.79 -32.73 -9.98
N THR A 81 -17.90 -33.67 -9.68
CA THR A 81 -18.23 -35.10 -9.72
C THR A 81 -19.13 -35.49 -8.54
N PRO A 82 -19.89 -36.59 -8.63
CA PRO A 82 -20.69 -37.08 -7.49
C PRO A 82 -19.86 -37.31 -6.21
N ASP A 83 -18.60 -37.73 -6.34
CA ASP A 83 -17.67 -37.89 -5.22
C ASP A 83 -17.27 -36.54 -4.60
N GLN A 84 -17.04 -35.52 -5.43
CA GLN A 84 -16.77 -34.16 -4.91
C GLN A 84 -17.99 -33.60 -4.18
N LEU A 85 -19.19 -33.83 -4.70
CA LEU A 85 -20.44 -33.36 -4.08
C LEU A 85 -20.76 -34.10 -2.77
N SER A 86 -20.47 -35.40 -2.68
CA SER A 86 -20.76 -36.21 -1.48
C SER A 86 -19.91 -35.81 -0.27
N LYS A 87 -18.73 -35.22 -0.52
CA LYS A 87 -17.80 -34.71 0.51
C LYS A 87 -18.18 -33.32 1.04
N LEU A 88 -19.16 -32.67 0.43
CA LEU A 88 -19.57 -31.32 0.84
C LEU A 88 -20.48 -31.37 2.07
N PRO A 89 -20.33 -30.41 2.99
CA PRO A 89 -21.31 -30.18 4.04
C PRO A 89 -22.70 -29.97 3.44
N LYS A 90 -23.70 -30.68 3.99
CA LYS A 90 -25.10 -30.54 3.58
C LYS A 90 -25.57 -29.10 3.85
N GLY A 91 -26.38 -28.57 2.95
CA GLY A 91 -27.02 -27.26 3.12
C GLY A 91 -26.21 -26.06 2.61
N LEU A 92 -25.03 -26.27 2.03
CA LEU A 92 -24.34 -25.21 1.29
C LEU A 92 -25.15 -24.83 0.03
N HIS A 93 -25.34 -23.54 -0.17
CA HIS A 93 -26.02 -23.00 -1.33
C HIS A 93 -25.07 -22.11 -2.10
N PHE A 94 -24.72 -22.53 -3.32
CA PHE A 94 -23.86 -21.74 -4.20
C PHE A 94 -24.70 -20.84 -5.08
N VAL A 95 -24.25 -19.60 -5.23
CA VAL A 95 -25.00 -18.54 -5.92
C VAL A 95 -24.35 -18.24 -7.27
N PRO A 96 -25.11 -18.17 -8.38
CA PRO A 96 -24.55 -17.80 -9.68
C PRO A 96 -23.87 -16.41 -9.63
N LEU A 97 -22.84 -16.20 -10.44
CA LEU A 97 -22.06 -14.95 -10.53
C LEU A 97 -21.30 -14.55 -9.25
N HIS A 98 -21.30 -15.38 -8.19
CA HIS A 98 -20.63 -15.13 -6.91
C HIS A 98 -19.44 -16.08 -6.69
N SER A 99 -18.60 -16.29 -7.71
CA SER A 99 -17.48 -17.25 -7.63
C SER A 99 -16.54 -16.99 -6.45
N PHE A 100 -16.24 -15.74 -6.18
CA PHE A 100 -15.45 -15.30 -5.01
C PHE A 100 -16.05 -15.79 -3.68
N GLY A 101 -17.33 -15.48 -3.44
CA GLY A 101 -18.03 -15.83 -2.20
C GLY A 101 -18.25 -17.34 -2.07
N ASN A 102 -18.56 -18.01 -3.17
CA ASN A 102 -18.71 -19.46 -3.22
C ASN A 102 -17.40 -20.16 -2.84
N ALA A 103 -16.26 -19.70 -3.39
CA ALA A 103 -14.96 -20.29 -3.12
C ALA A 103 -14.51 -20.08 -1.67
N GLU A 104 -14.72 -18.88 -1.10
CA GLU A 104 -14.46 -18.61 0.32
C GLU A 104 -15.35 -19.43 1.25
N MET A 105 -16.65 -19.52 0.93
CA MET A 105 -17.60 -20.33 1.70
C MET A 105 -17.17 -21.79 1.70
N LEU A 106 -16.79 -22.33 0.54
CA LEU A 106 -16.35 -23.71 0.44
C LEU A 106 -15.04 -23.94 1.20
N ALA A 107 -14.06 -23.03 1.07
CA ALA A 107 -12.81 -23.10 1.82
C ALA A 107 -13.06 -23.15 3.33
N LYS A 108 -13.97 -22.30 3.83
CA LYS A 108 -14.33 -22.24 5.25
C LYS A 108 -14.97 -23.53 5.76
N HIS A 109 -15.81 -24.19 4.96
CA HIS A 109 -16.60 -25.35 5.42
C HIS A 109 -15.98 -26.71 5.07
N ALA A 110 -15.16 -26.79 4.02
CA ALA A 110 -14.57 -28.02 3.53
C ALA A 110 -13.03 -28.06 3.65
N GLY A 111 -12.40 -26.99 4.16
CA GLY A 111 -10.94 -26.93 4.34
C GLY A 111 -10.14 -26.90 3.03
N LEU A 112 -10.77 -26.53 1.92
CA LEU A 112 -10.11 -26.45 0.61
C LEU A 112 -9.37 -25.11 0.44
N GLY A 113 -8.28 -25.10 -0.31
CA GLY A 113 -7.58 -23.86 -0.64
C GLY A 113 -8.41 -23.01 -1.61
N VAL A 114 -8.31 -21.67 -1.55
CA VAL A 114 -8.89 -20.77 -2.55
C VAL A 114 -7.82 -20.43 -3.59
N VAL A 115 -8.13 -20.64 -4.86
CA VAL A 115 -7.30 -20.22 -6.00
C VAL A 115 -7.94 -18.99 -6.63
N GLN A 116 -7.17 -17.90 -6.69
CA GLN A 116 -7.59 -16.65 -7.29
C GLN A 116 -7.05 -16.57 -8.72
N GLY A 117 -7.93 -16.43 -9.70
CA GLY A 117 -7.48 -16.33 -11.09
C GLY A 117 -8.58 -15.90 -12.04
N TRP A 118 -8.63 -16.57 -13.19
CA TRP A 118 -9.50 -16.20 -14.30
C TRP A 118 -10.16 -17.42 -14.92
N ALA A 119 -11.44 -17.29 -15.27
CA ALA A 119 -12.13 -18.21 -16.18
C ALA A 119 -12.05 -17.64 -17.60
N VAL A 120 -11.54 -18.42 -18.53
CA VAL A 120 -11.28 -18.00 -19.90
C VAL A 120 -12.30 -18.62 -20.84
N PHE A 121 -12.88 -17.76 -21.66
CA PHE A 121 -13.93 -18.10 -22.60
C PHE A 121 -13.52 -17.66 -24.00
N GLU A 122 -14.03 -18.36 -24.99
CA GLU A 122 -14.03 -17.91 -26.38
C GLU A 122 -15.38 -17.28 -26.72
N ARG A 123 -15.35 -16.22 -27.54
CA ARG A 123 -16.55 -15.65 -28.15
C ARG A 123 -17.03 -16.52 -29.30
N LEU A 124 -18.08 -17.31 -29.06
CA LEU A 124 -18.61 -18.25 -30.04
C LEU A 124 -19.34 -17.55 -31.20
N ASP A 125 -19.76 -16.30 -31.00
CA ASP A 125 -20.34 -15.43 -32.03
C ASP A 125 -19.30 -14.85 -32.99
N LYS A 126 -18.00 -15.03 -32.69
CA LYS A 126 -16.88 -14.61 -33.53
C LYS A 126 -16.26 -15.80 -34.26
N PRO A 127 -15.46 -15.55 -35.32
CA PRO A 127 -14.67 -16.61 -35.94
C PRO A 127 -13.85 -17.37 -34.90
N LYS A 128 -13.68 -18.66 -35.15
CA LYS A 128 -12.98 -19.57 -34.27
C LYS A 128 -11.56 -19.09 -33.96
N GLY A 129 -11.24 -19.01 -32.68
CA GLY A 129 -9.96 -18.55 -32.16
C GLY A 129 -9.71 -17.04 -32.32
N ALA A 130 -10.69 -16.23 -32.71
CA ALA A 130 -10.45 -14.81 -32.96
C ALA A 130 -10.40 -13.98 -31.66
N THR A 131 -11.33 -14.22 -30.73
CA THR A 131 -11.46 -13.41 -29.50
C THR A 131 -11.69 -14.29 -28.29
N PHE A 132 -10.90 -14.03 -27.24
CA PHE A 132 -11.01 -14.66 -25.93
C PHE A 132 -11.27 -13.60 -24.86
N ILE A 133 -12.09 -13.95 -23.87
CA ILE A 133 -12.40 -13.11 -22.71
C ILE A 133 -12.04 -13.88 -21.45
N ALA A 134 -11.25 -13.26 -20.60
CA ALA A 134 -10.99 -13.73 -19.24
C ALA A 134 -11.88 -12.95 -18.26
N GLU A 135 -12.67 -13.68 -17.48
CA GLU A 135 -13.46 -13.17 -16.36
C GLU A 135 -12.74 -13.50 -15.06
N ARG A 136 -12.59 -12.53 -14.15
CA ARG A 136 -11.96 -12.79 -12.85
C ARG A 136 -12.83 -13.76 -12.07
N TYR A 137 -12.21 -14.83 -11.58
CA TYR A 137 -12.94 -15.97 -11.06
C TYR A 137 -12.15 -16.67 -9.97
N TRP A 138 -12.81 -17.07 -8.88
CA TRP A 138 -12.18 -17.86 -7.82
C TRP A 138 -12.80 -19.25 -7.77
N TRP A 139 -11.96 -20.23 -7.45
CA TRP A 139 -12.35 -21.62 -7.28
C TRP A 139 -11.53 -22.24 -6.16
N ASN A 140 -11.71 -23.52 -5.90
CA ASN A 140 -11.00 -24.21 -4.83
C ASN A 140 -9.99 -25.22 -5.36
N SER A 141 -8.94 -25.48 -4.59
CA SER A 141 -7.99 -26.57 -4.84
C SER A 141 -8.03 -27.56 -3.69
N SER A 142 -8.09 -28.84 -4.03
CA SER A 142 -7.85 -29.92 -3.07
C SER A 142 -6.37 -29.95 -2.63
N PRO A 143 -6.03 -30.64 -1.53
CA PRO A 143 -4.65 -30.85 -1.09
C PRO A 143 -3.77 -31.51 -2.16
N GLU A 144 -4.35 -32.36 -3.01
CA GLU A 144 -3.68 -33.03 -4.13
C GLU A 144 -3.48 -32.09 -5.34
N GLY A 145 -3.96 -30.85 -5.26
CA GLY A 145 -3.83 -29.85 -6.31
C GLY A 145 -4.90 -29.92 -7.40
N THR A 146 -5.96 -30.72 -7.22
CA THR A 146 -7.10 -30.79 -8.15
C THR A 146 -8.00 -29.58 -7.98
N TRP A 147 -8.36 -28.92 -9.08
CA TRP A 147 -9.24 -27.76 -9.06
C TRP A 147 -10.72 -28.17 -9.06
N ILE A 148 -11.49 -27.53 -8.18
CA ILE A 148 -12.91 -27.78 -7.95
C ILE A 148 -13.63 -26.43 -8.02
N ASP A 149 -14.64 -26.33 -8.87
CA ASP A 149 -15.52 -25.17 -8.95
C ASP A 149 -16.98 -25.62 -8.78
N LEU A 150 -17.64 -25.02 -7.78
CA LEU A 150 -19.02 -25.30 -7.40
C LEU A 150 -19.96 -24.13 -7.67
N THR A 151 -19.45 -23.05 -8.26
CA THR A 151 -20.31 -21.93 -8.66
C THR A 151 -21.25 -22.42 -9.76
N PRO A 152 -22.57 -22.16 -9.66
CA PRO A 152 -23.52 -22.58 -10.67
C PRO A 152 -23.12 -22.02 -12.04
N ARG A 153 -23.06 -22.90 -13.04
CA ARG A 153 -22.69 -22.57 -14.41
C ARG A 153 -23.92 -22.55 -15.32
N PRO A 154 -23.91 -21.76 -16.41
CA PRO A 154 -24.84 -21.95 -17.51
C PRO A 154 -24.77 -23.38 -18.04
N GLU A 155 -25.91 -23.91 -18.50
CA GLU A 155 -25.97 -25.26 -19.07
C GLU A 155 -25.03 -25.44 -20.28
N ALA A 156 -24.79 -24.37 -21.03
CA ALA A 156 -23.84 -24.36 -22.14
C ALA A 156 -22.37 -24.49 -21.69
N TRP A 157 -22.05 -24.29 -20.41
CA TRP A 157 -20.69 -24.28 -19.88
C TRP A 157 -20.35 -25.59 -19.15
N GLN A 158 -20.30 -26.67 -19.93
CA GLN A 158 -19.93 -28.00 -19.42
C GLN A 158 -18.49 -28.04 -18.90
N GLN A 159 -17.61 -27.18 -19.40
CA GLN A 159 -16.22 -27.07 -18.98
C GLN A 159 -15.83 -25.60 -18.84
N LEU A 160 -14.96 -25.31 -17.89
CA LEU A 160 -14.32 -24.00 -17.73
C LEU A 160 -12.82 -24.15 -17.93
N LEU A 161 -12.22 -23.22 -18.68
CA LEU A 161 -10.78 -23.08 -18.71
C LEU A 161 -10.35 -22.13 -17.60
N LEU A 162 -9.78 -22.67 -16.53
CA LEU A 162 -9.33 -21.88 -15.39
C LEU A 162 -7.84 -21.56 -15.52
N VAL A 163 -7.44 -20.38 -15.05
CA VAL A 163 -6.07 -19.88 -15.14
C VAL A 163 -5.63 -19.23 -13.84
N GLU A 164 -4.66 -19.85 -13.18
CA GLU A 164 -3.92 -19.24 -12.07
C GLU A 164 -2.84 -18.32 -12.66
N PRO A 165 -2.87 -17.00 -12.41
CA PRO A 165 -1.89 -16.07 -12.95
C PRO A 165 -0.53 -16.18 -12.23
N VAL A 166 0.55 -15.74 -12.89
CA VAL A 166 1.90 -15.66 -12.30
C VAL A 166 1.93 -14.66 -11.14
N GLU A 167 1.32 -13.49 -11.36
CA GLU A 167 1.18 -12.45 -10.35
C GLU A 167 -0.27 -12.39 -9.88
N GLN A 168 -0.47 -12.45 -8.57
CA GLN A 168 -1.78 -12.17 -8.01
C GLN A 168 -2.06 -10.68 -8.20
N GLY A 169 -3.05 -10.36 -9.02
CA GLY A 169 -3.52 -8.99 -9.20
C GLY A 169 -4.04 -8.40 -7.89
N LYS A 170 -4.47 -7.13 -7.91
CA LYS A 170 -5.08 -6.47 -6.74
C LYS A 170 -6.20 -7.36 -6.17
N ALA A 171 -6.07 -7.73 -4.89
CA ALA A 171 -7.06 -8.55 -4.20
C ALA A 171 -8.46 -7.95 -4.38
N LYS A 172 -9.43 -8.78 -4.80
CA LYS A 172 -10.83 -8.36 -4.91
C LYS A 172 -11.33 -7.97 -3.52
N LYS A 173 -11.98 -6.82 -3.41
CA LYS A 173 -12.57 -6.32 -2.16
C LYS A 173 -14.07 -6.49 -2.20
N LYS A 174 -14.68 -6.68 -1.03
CA LYS A 174 -16.12 -6.55 -0.88
C LYS A 174 -16.49 -5.09 -1.06
N THR A 175 -17.56 -4.84 -1.81
CA THR A 175 -18.09 -3.51 -2.05
C THR A 175 -19.60 -3.54 -1.92
N VAL A 176 -20.17 -2.39 -1.59
CA VAL A 176 -21.62 -2.19 -1.66
C VAL A 176 -22.04 -2.17 -3.13
N LEU A 177 -23.16 -2.82 -3.45
CA LEU A 177 -23.68 -2.91 -4.81
C LEU A 177 -24.03 -1.52 -5.35
N GLY A 178 -23.32 -1.05 -6.37
CA GLY A 178 -23.63 0.17 -7.11
C GLY A 178 -24.59 -0.06 -8.28
N GLU A 179 -25.15 1.01 -8.83
CA GLU A 179 -26.11 0.95 -9.95
C GLU A 179 -25.51 0.35 -11.23
N ASP A 180 -24.32 0.80 -11.65
CA ASP A 180 -23.66 0.30 -12.86
C ASP A 180 -23.35 -1.19 -12.77
N VAL A 181 -22.87 -1.62 -11.60
CA VAL A 181 -22.56 -3.02 -11.28
C VAL A 181 -23.85 -3.86 -11.26
N SER A 182 -24.92 -3.34 -10.66
CA SER A 182 -26.24 -3.98 -10.67
C SER A 182 -26.78 -4.17 -12.09
N LYS A 183 -26.62 -3.17 -12.96
CA LYS A 183 -27.04 -3.27 -14.37
C LYS A 183 -26.27 -4.35 -15.11
N LEU A 184 -24.93 -4.35 -15.01
CA LEU A 184 -24.06 -5.36 -15.60
C LEU A 184 -24.44 -6.77 -15.13
N LEU A 185 -24.51 -6.98 -13.81
CA LEU A 185 -24.82 -8.29 -13.25
C LEU A 185 -26.21 -8.77 -13.63
N SER A 186 -27.21 -7.87 -13.68
CA SER A 186 -28.59 -8.25 -14.07
C SER A 186 -28.65 -8.75 -15.49
N GLN A 187 -27.89 -8.11 -16.39
CA GLN A 187 -27.76 -8.55 -17.78
C GLN A 187 -27.04 -9.89 -17.88
N LEU A 188 -25.93 -10.07 -17.16
CA LEU A 188 -25.21 -11.34 -17.10
C LEU A 188 -26.10 -12.46 -16.55
N LEU A 189 -26.84 -12.22 -15.48
CA LEU A 189 -27.72 -13.22 -14.86
C LEU A 189 -28.83 -13.65 -15.84
N ALA A 190 -29.49 -12.68 -16.49
CA ALA A 190 -30.53 -12.98 -17.46
C ALA A 190 -30.01 -13.78 -18.67
N GLN A 191 -28.79 -13.50 -19.13
CA GLN A 191 -28.16 -14.22 -20.24
C GLN A 191 -27.70 -15.63 -19.87
N ARG A 192 -27.11 -15.78 -18.69
CA ARG A 192 -26.40 -17.00 -18.24
C ARG A 192 -27.29 -17.98 -17.48
N HIS A 193 -28.28 -17.44 -16.77
CA HIS A 193 -29.19 -18.19 -15.89
C HIS A 193 -30.63 -17.64 -15.99
N PRO A 194 -31.27 -17.72 -17.16
CA PRO A 194 -32.60 -17.12 -17.39
C PRO A 194 -33.68 -17.65 -16.44
N ASN A 195 -33.50 -18.86 -15.90
CA ASN A 195 -34.44 -19.52 -15.00
C ASN A 195 -34.09 -19.35 -13.51
N TYR A 196 -33.06 -18.57 -13.17
CA TYR A 196 -32.67 -18.40 -11.78
C TYR A 196 -33.61 -17.44 -11.05
N VAL A 197 -34.17 -17.92 -9.94
CA VAL A 197 -35.02 -17.13 -9.05
C VAL A 197 -34.28 -16.99 -7.72
N PRO A 198 -33.87 -15.77 -7.31
CA PRO A 198 -33.29 -15.57 -5.99
C PRO A 198 -34.24 -16.01 -4.89
N ARG A 199 -33.69 -16.45 -3.77
CA ARG A 199 -34.49 -16.76 -2.59
C ARG A 199 -35.17 -15.47 -2.14
N GLN A 200 -36.49 -15.54 -1.93
CA GLN A 200 -37.16 -14.45 -1.26
C GLN A 200 -36.54 -14.29 0.13
N PRO A 201 -36.36 -13.05 0.62
CA PRO A 201 -35.94 -12.83 2.00
C PRO A 201 -36.87 -13.67 2.87
N ARG A 202 -36.31 -14.55 3.71
CA ARG A 202 -37.13 -15.19 4.73
C ARG A 202 -37.75 -14.04 5.50
N GLN A 203 -39.08 -13.88 5.41
CA GLN A 203 -39.79 -13.00 6.32
C GLN A 203 -39.27 -13.35 7.71
N PRO A 204 -38.88 -12.37 8.54
CA PRO A 204 -38.44 -12.64 9.90
C PRO A 204 -39.48 -13.56 10.50
N GLN A 205 -39.12 -14.83 10.74
CA GLN A 205 -40.03 -15.72 11.44
C GLN A 205 -40.25 -15.02 12.76
N GLU A 206 -41.50 -14.63 13.03
CA GLU A 206 -41.89 -14.18 14.37
C GLU A 206 -41.25 -15.14 15.35
N PRO A 207 -40.54 -14.64 16.37
CA PRO A 207 -39.80 -15.48 17.30
C PRO A 207 -40.79 -16.53 17.82
N GLN A 208 -40.61 -17.79 17.38
CA GLN A 208 -41.40 -18.88 17.91
C GLN A 208 -41.06 -18.90 19.39
N GLU A 209 -42.07 -18.62 20.23
CA GLU A 209 -41.96 -18.74 21.67
C GLU A 209 -41.28 -20.08 21.96
N PRO A 210 -40.20 -20.09 22.76
CA PRO A 210 -39.51 -21.32 23.07
C PRO A 210 -40.53 -22.30 23.64
N GLN A 211 -40.82 -23.38 22.92
CA GLN A 211 -41.55 -24.50 23.47
C GLN A 211 -40.70 -25.04 24.62
N VAL A 212 -41.04 -24.60 25.83
CA VAL A 212 -40.53 -25.15 27.07
C VAL A 212 -40.94 -26.62 27.07
N LYS A 213 -39.99 -27.50 26.74
CA LYS A 213 -40.12 -28.91 27.06
C LYS A 213 -40.16 -28.97 28.58
N GLU A 214 -41.31 -29.36 29.14
CA GLU A 214 -41.45 -29.76 30.54
C GLU A 214 -40.39 -30.81 30.86
N VAL A 215 -39.35 -30.40 31.57
CA VAL A 215 -38.43 -31.31 32.25
C VAL A 215 -39.13 -31.70 33.55
N LYS A 216 -39.49 -32.98 33.66
CA LYS A 216 -40.03 -33.57 34.90
C LYS A 216 -39.04 -33.34 36.04
N ALA A 217 -39.52 -32.69 37.10
CA ALA A 217 -38.84 -32.52 38.37
C ALA A 217 -38.74 -33.85 39.11
N GLY A 218 -37.55 -34.17 39.62
CA GLY A 218 -37.28 -35.33 40.45
C GLY A 218 -35.83 -35.30 40.94
N ASP A 219 -35.59 -34.47 41.95
CA ASP A 219 -34.77 -34.73 43.15
C ASP A 219 -34.01 -33.50 43.65
N LEU A 220 -34.47 -33.05 44.82
CA LEU A 220 -33.90 -32.02 45.67
C LEU A 220 -32.63 -32.53 46.36
N LYS A 221 -31.59 -31.69 46.44
CA LYS A 221 -30.70 -31.61 47.60
C LYS A 221 -30.12 -30.20 47.78
N GLU A 222 -30.58 -29.60 48.88
CA GLU A 222 -30.03 -28.59 49.80
C GLU A 222 -29.16 -27.40 49.30
N PRO A 223 -29.43 -26.16 49.78
CA PRO A 223 -28.64 -24.98 49.48
C PRO A 223 -27.73 -24.54 50.65
N MET A 224 -26.60 -23.88 50.32
CA MET A 224 -25.99 -22.72 51.01
C MET A 224 -24.61 -22.40 50.38
N PRO A 225 -24.02 -21.20 50.56
CA PRO A 225 -24.61 -19.86 50.64
C PRO A 225 -23.98 -18.87 49.63
N GLU A 226 -24.64 -17.72 49.47
CA GLU A 226 -24.14 -16.55 48.74
C GLU A 226 -22.83 -15.98 49.31
N PRO A 227 -22.06 -15.25 48.48
CA PRO A 227 -21.49 -14.00 48.92
C PRO A 227 -21.96 -12.82 48.08
N SER A 228 -22.36 -11.80 48.83
CA SER A 228 -22.72 -10.44 48.45
C SER A 228 -21.63 -9.66 47.68
N ALA A 229 -22.05 -8.83 46.71
CA ALA A 229 -21.65 -7.41 46.52
C ALA A 229 -22.28 -6.90 45.21
N LYS A 230 -23.28 -6.02 45.25
CA LYS A 230 -23.18 -4.54 45.27
C LYS A 230 -22.31 -3.94 44.15
N ASN A 231 -22.96 -3.44 43.09
CA ASN A 231 -23.06 -2.00 42.77
C ASN A 231 -23.43 -1.79 41.29
N ALA A 232 -24.67 -1.34 41.03
CA ALA A 232 -25.08 -0.78 39.75
C ALA A 232 -25.53 0.67 39.96
N VAL A 233 -24.73 1.60 39.45
CA VAL A 233 -25.04 3.03 39.40
C VAL A 233 -25.87 3.27 38.14
N LYS A 234 -27.17 3.57 38.31
CA LYS A 234 -28.01 4.28 37.34
C LYS A 234 -27.89 5.77 37.63
N LYS A 235 -27.61 6.59 36.62
CA LYS A 235 -28.00 8.01 36.62
C LYS A 235 -28.76 8.33 35.33
N GLN A 236 -30.04 8.64 35.54
CA GLN A 236 -30.94 9.30 34.60
C GLN A 236 -30.52 10.76 34.43
N SER A 237 -30.62 11.26 33.21
CA SER A 237 -30.54 12.69 32.86
C SER A 237 -31.96 13.20 32.62
N GLY A 238 -32.51 13.92 33.60
CA GLY A 238 -33.71 14.74 33.45
C GLY A 238 -33.31 16.22 33.43
N TYR A 239 -33.68 16.91 32.35
CA TYR A 239 -33.52 18.35 32.19
C TYR A 239 -34.69 19.06 32.88
N VAL A 240 -34.42 19.95 33.84
CA VAL A 240 -35.40 20.83 34.48
C VAL A 240 -35.04 22.27 34.13
N ALA A 241 -36.00 22.98 33.54
CA ALA A 241 -35.94 24.41 33.29
C ALA A 241 -36.00 25.18 34.62
N GLY A 242 -35.05 26.10 34.80
CA GLY A 242 -34.95 26.97 35.97
C GLY A 242 -34.76 28.41 35.55
N ASP A 243 -35.81 29.18 35.81
CA ASP A 243 -35.94 30.63 35.83
C ASP A 243 -34.72 31.33 36.46
N ARG A 244 -34.21 32.40 35.82
CA ARG A 244 -33.35 33.38 36.48
C ARG A 244 -33.61 34.79 35.95
N GLY A 245 -34.11 35.61 36.87
CA GLY A 245 -34.28 37.04 36.72
C GLY A 245 -32.97 37.83 36.66
N ASP A 246 -33.10 38.94 35.96
CA ASP A 246 -32.78 40.30 36.40
C ASP A 246 -31.38 40.58 36.97
N ARG A 247 -30.46 40.97 36.08
CA ARG A 247 -29.31 41.84 36.39
C ARG A 247 -28.91 42.69 35.17
N GLY A 248 -29.14 44.00 35.29
CA GLY A 248 -28.07 45.00 35.20
C GLY A 248 -27.57 45.42 33.81
N ALA A 249 -27.97 46.63 33.42
CA ALA A 249 -27.23 47.65 32.64
C ALA A 249 -26.42 47.17 31.41
N ARG A 250 -27.06 47.33 30.24
CA ARG A 250 -26.43 47.26 28.92
C ARG A 250 -25.49 48.46 28.73
N ASN A 251 -24.18 48.21 28.65
CA ASN A 251 -23.28 49.07 27.88
C ASN A 251 -23.53 48.76 26.40
N GLY A 252 -24.21 49.68 25.71
CA GLY A 252 -24.41 49.61 24.28
C GLY A 252 -23.06 49.61 23.57
N VAL A 253 -22.84 48.61 22.71
CA VAL A 253 -21.74 48.60 21.75
C VAL A 253 -22.00 49.76 20.79
N ASP A 254 -21.06 50.69 20.74
CA ASP A 254 -21.08 51.83 19.83
C ASP A 254 -20.73 51.36 18.41
N TYR A 255 -21.76 51.28 17.56
CA TYR A 255 -21.67 50.86 16.17
C TYR A 255 -21.30 51.99 15.21
N SER A 256 -21.14 53.24 15.69
CA SER A 256 -20.71 54.38 14.85
C SER A 256 -19.31 54.20 14.25
N LYS A 257 -18.54 53.20 14.71
CA LYS A 257 -17.23 52.81 14.14
C LYS A 257 -17.34 51.95 12.88
N PHE A 258 -18.54 51.49 12.51
CA PHE A 258 -18.81 50.69 11.33
C PHE A 258 -19.46 51.49 10.18
N ASP A 259 -19.85 52.75 10.41
CA ASP A 259 -20.50 53.61 9.41
C ASP A 259 -19.53 54.10 8.30
N HIS A 260 -18.25 53.71 8.35
CA HIS A 260 -17.22 54.04 7.36
C HIS A 260 -16.43 52.81 6.87
N ILE A 261 -17.01 51.60 6.95
CA ILE A 261 -16.47 50.48 6.19
C ILE A 261 -17.01 50.61 4.77
N GLU A 262 -16.25 51.31 3.92
CA GLU A 262 -16.43 51.18 2.47
C GLU A 262 -16.26 49.70 2.12
N ASP A 263 -17.32 49.12 1.55
CA ASP A 263 -17.34 47.77 0.99
C ASP A 263 -16.31 47.73 -0.16
N SER A 264 -15.07 47.37 0.18
CA SER A 264 -13.96 47.17 -0.75
C SER A 264 -14.08 45.82 -1.47
N ASP A 265 -15.28 45.50 -1.97
CA ASP A 265 -15.54 44.36 -2.86
C ASP A 265 -15.21 44.69 -4.33
N ASP A 266 -14.63 45.86 -4.60
CA ASP A 266 -13.79 46.09 -5.77
C ASP A 266 -12.42 45.38 -5.57
N GLU A 267 -12.46 44.04 -5.47
CA GLU A 267 -11.29 43.24 -5.84
C GLU A 267 -11.01 43.55 -7.31
N LYS A 268 -10.14 44.54 -7.55
CA LYS A 268 -9.49 44.73 -8.85
C LYS A 268 -9.02 43.35 -9.26
N LEU A 269 -9.67 42.77 -10.27
CA LEU A 269 -9.29 41.51 -10.89
C LEU A 269 -7.83 41.67 -11.31
N VAL A 270 -6.90 41.27 -10.44
CA VAL A 270 -5.49 41.24 -10.76
C VAL A 270 -5.43 40.26 -11.92
N PRO A 271 -5.04 40.70 -13.13
CA PRO A 271 -5.02 39.83 -14.29
C PRO A 271 -4.24 38.59 -13.90
N ARG A 272 -4.88 37.41 -13.93
CA ARG A 272 -4.16 36.16 -13.69
C ARG A 272 -3.05 36.10 -14.72
N GLN A 273 -1.82 36.30 -14.25
CA GLN A 273 -0.66 36.27 -15.10
C GLN A 273 -0.62 34.88 -15.73
N VAL A 274 -0.92 34.81 -17.03
CA VAL A 274 -0.96 33.55 -17.76
C VAL A 274 0.47 33.03 -17.78
N LEU A 275 0.72 31.94 -17.07
CA LEU A 275 2.02 31.30 -17.03
C LEU A 275 2.34 30.76 -18.43
N THR A 276 3.30 31.38 -19.11
CA THR A 276 3.86 30.85 -20.35
C THR A 276 4.72 29.64 -20.02
N LEU A 277 4.32 28.45 -20.50
CA LEU A 277 5.05 27.20 -20.26
C LEU A 277 6.10 26.99 -21.37
N PRO A 278 7.39 26.81 -21.04
CA PRO A 278 8.46 26.62 -22.02
C PRO A 278 8.49 25.20 -22.63
N MET A 279 7.33 24.55 -22.75
CA MET A 279 7.23 23.15 -23.16
C MET A 279 7.67 22.96 -24.61
N GLY A 280 8.61 22.04 -24.84
CA GLY A 280 9.12 21.74 -26.18
C GLY A 280 10.00 22.82 -26.81
N LEU A 281 10.32 23.90 -26.08
CA LEU A 281 11.33 24.85 -26.52
C LEU A 281 12.73 24.20 -26.47
N PRO A 282 13.62 24.52 -27.41
CA PRO A 282 15.01 24.11 -27.30
C PRO A 282 15.63 24.71 -26.03
N ARG A 283 16.54 23.97 -25.41
CA ARG A 283 17.13 24.31 -24.10
C ARG A 283 17.74 25.70 -24.06
N GLU A 284 18.33 26.15 -25.16
CA GLU A 284 18.96 27.46 -25.32
C GLU A 284 17.93 28.59 -25.25
N ALA A 285 16.69 28.33 -25.67
CA ALA A 285 15.59 29.29 -25.67
C ALA A 285 14.85 29.35 -24.33
N VAL A 286 14.97 28.34 -23.47
CA VAL A 286 14.38 28.39 -22.12
C VAL A 286 15.18 29.35 -21.25
N SER A 287 14.54 30.41 -20.77
CA SER A 287 15.15 31.38 -19.85
C SER A 287 15.17 30.83 -18.42
N ARG A 288 16.07 31.36 -17.58
CA ARG A 288 16.12 30.99 -16.15
C ARG A 288 14.80 31.32 -15.44
N GLN A 289 14.20 32.46 -15.80
CA GLN A 289 12.94 32.90 -15.22
C GLN A 289 11.79 31.95 -15.54
N ASP A 290 11.71 31.45 -16.79
CA ASP A 290 10.67 30.48 -17.18
C ASP A 290 10.82 29.18 -16.41
N TYR A 291 12.06 28.70 -16.26
CA TYR A 291 12.37 27.51 -15.48
C TYR A 291 11.94 27.65 -14.02
N ASP A 292 12.31 28.75 -13.35
CA ASP A 292 11.96 28.99 -11.96
C ASP A 292 10.44 29.16 -11.77
N ASN A 293 9.75 29.77 -12.75
CA ASN A 293 8.30 29.93 -12.72
C ASN A 293 7.57 28.58 -12.79
N VAL A 294 8.06 27.62 -13.58
CA VAL A 294 7.48 26.27 -13.65
C VAL A 294 7.56 25.57 -12.29
N TRP A 295 8.73 25.56 -11.65
CA TRP A 295 8.90 24.90 -10.34
C TRP A 295 8.12 25.59 -9.24
N ARG A 296 8.08 26.93 -9.26
CA ARG A 296 7.26 27.71 -8.33
C ARG A 296 5.78 27.37 -8.48
N ALA A 297 5.27 27.30 -9.71
CA ALA A 297 3.87 26.96 -9.98
C ALA A 297 3.53 25.53 -9.53
N LEU A 298 4.41 24.55 -9.79
CA LEU A 298 4.22 23.17 -9.32
C LEU A 298 4.10 23.09 -7.79
N LEU A 299 5.01 23.76 -7.06
CA LEU A 299 5.06 23.71 -5.60
C LEU A 299 3.94 24.50 -4.91
N GLN A 300 3.21 25.34 -5.66
CA GLN A 300 2.02 26.05 -5.19
C GLN A 300 0.73 25.23 -5.35
N ASP A 301 0.78 24.02 -5.92
CA ASP A 301 -0.41 23.18 -6.08
C ASP A 301 -0.97 22.74 -4.71
N LYS A 302 -2.28 22.96 -4.51
CA LYS A 302 -2.99 22.71 -3.25
C LYS A 302 -3.07 21.23 -2.87
N GLN A 303 -2.80 20.31 -3.80
CA GLN A 303 -2.79 18.87 -3.54
C GLN A 303 -1.53 18.42 -2.80
N LEU A 304 -0.45 19.23 -2.85
CA LEU A 304 0.80 18.92 -2.20
C LEU A 304 0.76 19.30 -0.72
N PRO A 305 1.22 18.41 0.18
CA PRO A 305 1.70 18.84 1.49
C PRO A 305 2.81 19.90 1.35
N PHE A 306 3.10 20.59 2.46
CA PHE A 306 4.21 21.55 2.50
C PHE A 306 5.51 20.91 1.98
N THR A 307 6.11 21.54 0.97
CA THR A 307 7.34 21.08 0.32
C THR A 307 8.40 22.17 0.37
N PRO A 308 9.57 21.93 1.00
CA PRO A 308 10.69 22.86 0.96
C PRO A 308 11.13 23.14 -0.48
N ALA A 309 11.63 24.34 -0.77
CA ALA A 309 12.16 24.63 -2.10
C ALA A 309 13.35 23.71 -2.43
N PRO A 310 13.52 23.29 -3.70
CA PRO A 310 14.74 22.64 -4.18
C PRO A 310 15.85 23.68 -4.45
N ASP A 311 17.11 23.25 -4.57
CA ASP A 311 18.19 24.10 -5.06
C ASP A 311 18.08 24.32 -6.58
N LEU A 312 17.32 25.35 -6.96
CA LEU A 312 17.09 25.72 -8.36
C LEU A 312 18.38 26.15 -9.09
N ASP A 313 19.40 26.65 -8.39
CA ASP A 313 20.68 26.99 -9.00
C ASP A 313 21.41 25.75 -9.48
N GLN A 314 21.46 24.73 -8.61
CA GLN A 314 22.05 23.45 -8.95
C GLN A 314 21.25 22.74 -10.06
N MET A 315 19.92 22.65 -9.92
CA MET A 315 19.06 22.00 -10.91
C MET A 315 19.15 22.68 -12.30
N TRP A 316 19.25 24.00 -12.33
CA TRP A 316 19.44 24.75 -13.58
C TRP A 316 20.79 24.50 -14.22
N GLY A 317 21.86 24.39 -13.42
CA GLY A 317 23.18 24.00 -13.91
C GLY A 317 23.10 22.65 -14.63
N TYR A 318 22.45 21.66 -14.01
CA TYR A 318 22.20 20.38 -14.68
C TYR A 318 21.29 20.52 -15.89
N TYR A 319 20.25 21.35 -15.85
CA TYR A 319 19.40 21.57 -17.02
C TYR A 319 20.16 22.15 -18.21
N LYS A 320 21.05 23.12 -17.99
CA LYS A 320 21.81 23.76 -19.07
C LYS A 320 22.92 22.86 -19.62
N TYR A 321 23.65 22.16 -18.75
CA TYR A 321 24.86 21.43 -19.13
C TYR A 321 24.71 19.90 -19.13
N GLY A 322 23.57 19.37 -18.71
CA GLY A 322 23.28 17.94 -18.56
C GLY A 322 22.73 17.26 -19.83
N GLY A 323 22.22 16.04 -19.66
CA GLY A 323 21.74 15.15 -20.73
C GLY A 323 20.27 15.37 -21.14
N MET A 324 19.64 14.35 -21.73
CA MET A 324 18.23 14.43 -22.15
C MET A 324 17.23 14.36 -20.97
N ASP A 325 17.67 13.82 -19.83
CA ASP A 325 16.81 13.56 -18.66
C ASP A 325 16.28 14.86 -18.05
N GLU A 326 17.05 15.95 -18.14
CA GLU A 326 16.71 17.26 -17.59
C GLU A 326 15.66 18.00 -18.41
N GLN A 327 15.70 17.86 -19.73
CA GLN A 327 14.64 18.39 -20.60
C GLN A 327 13.34 17.62 -20.36
N ALA A 328 13.42 16.28 -20.24
CA ALA A 328 12.27 15.45 -19.94
C ALA A 328 11.61 15.84 -18.61
N LEU A 329 12.40 16.17 -17.58
CA LEU A 329 11.89 16.62 -16.29
C LEU A 329 11.10 17.94 -16.42
N LEU A 330 11.64 18.95 -17.12
CA LEU A 330 10.96 20.22 -17.36
C LEU A 330 9.70 20.05 -18.21
N ASP A 331 9.75 19.25 -19.27
CA ASP A 331 8.61 19.02 -20.15
C ASP A 331 7.48 18.30 -19.39
N GLN A 332 7.80 17.30 -18.56
CA GLN A 332 6.78 16.62 -17.74
C GLN A 332 6.17 17.55 -16.69
N ALA A 333 6.95 18.46 -16.11
CA ALA A 333 6.44 19.52 -15.24
C ALA A 333 5.42 20.42 -15.96
N CYS A 334 5.77 20.88 -17.17
CA CYS A 334 4.88 21.68 -18.00
C CYS A 334 3.62 20.91 -18.40
N GLU A 335 3.75 19.62 -18.71
CA GLU A 335 2.60 18.77 -19.05
C GLU A 335 1.59 18.70 -17.91
N VAL A 336 2.06 18.56 -16.67
CA VAL A 336 1.20 18.54 -15.48
C VAL A 336 0.51 19.90 -15.28
N LEU A 337 1.28 21.00 -15.34
CA LEU A 337 0.72 22.35 -15.15
C LEU A 337 -0.29 22.73 -16.23
N GLY A 338 -0.02 22.39 -17.48
CA GLY A 338 -0.92 22.61 -18.60
C GLY A 338 -2.05 21.59 -18.72
N LYS A 339 -2.11 20.60 -17.81
CA LYS A 339 -3.12 19.53 -17.77
C LYS A 339 -3.17 18.71 -19.07
N PHE A 340 -2.01 18.49 -19.68
CA PHE A 340 -1.89 17.70 -20.88
C PHE A 340 -2.05 16.20 -20.57
N PRO A 341 -2.66 15.42 -21.49
CA PRO A 341 -2.83 13.98 -21.29
C PRO A 341 -1.48 13.27 -21.15
N CYS A 342 -1.45 12.19 -20.37
CA CYS A 342 -0.25 11.38 -20.22
C CYS A 342 0.06 10.64 -21.53
N ARG A 343 1.28 10.80 -22.05
CA ARG A 343 1.69 10.14 -23.30
C ARG A 343 1.80 8.62 -23.18
N PHE A 344 2.03 8.11 -21.95
CA PHE A 344 2.17 6.70 -21.66
C PHE A 344 1.05 6.20 -20.74
N PRO A 345 0.67 4.91 -20.80
CA PRO A 345 -0.14 4.29 -19.77
C PRO A 345 0.48 4.50 -18.37
N PRO A 346 -0.33 4.71 -17.32
CA PRO A 346 0.17 5.03 -15.98
C PRO A 346 1.21 4.04 -15.44
N ALA A 347 1.02 2.73 -15.67
CA ALA A 347 1.94 1.70 -15.23
C ALA A 347 3.32 1.81 -15.91
N GLU A 348 3.32 2.04 -17.23
CA GLU A 348 4.55 2.20 -18.00
C GLU A 348 5.28 3.49 -17.61
N TRP A 349 4.54 4.60 -17.44
CA TRP A 349 5.11 5.87 -16.99
C TRP A 349 5.82 5.69 -15.66
N LYS A 350 5.14 5.10 -14.66
CA LYS A 350 5.67 4.87 -13.32
C LYS A 350 6.93 4.00 -13.32
N ALA A 351 6.94 2.94 -14.11
CA ALA A 351 8.12 2.07 -14.24
C ALA A 351 9.33 2.84 -14.77
N LYS A 352 9.15 3.64 -15.83
CA LYS A 352 10.23 4.47 -16.40
C LYS A 352 10.72 5.53 -15.42
N THR A 353 9.79 6.22 -14.75
CA THR A 353 10.16 7.28 -13.79
C THR A 353 10.80 6.72 -12.52
N TYR A 354 10.44 5.52 -12.09
CA TYR A 354 11.10 4.87 -10.95
C TYR A 354 12.58 4.62 -11.25
N THR A 355 12.89 4.05 -12.42
CA THR A 355 14.28 3.83 -12.87
C THR A 355 15.05 5.14 -12.94
N LEU A 356 14.45 6.20 -13.49
CA LEU A 356 15.07 7.52 -13.57
C LEU A 356 15.30 8.13 -12.18
N THR A 357 14.31 8.05 -11.29
CA THR A 357 14.44 8.55 -9.91
C THR A 357 15.60 7.86 -9.19
N LYS A 358 15.75 6.54 -9.35
CA LYS A 358 16.86 5.78 -8.77
C LYS A 358 18.22 6.16 -9.36
N LYS A 359 18.29 6.41 -10.67
CA LYS A 359 19.50 6.93 -11.31
C LYS A 359 19.89 8.30 -10.72
N LEU A 360 18.95 9.23 -10.62
CA LEU A 360 19.19 10.55 -10.03
C LEU A 360 19.65 10.45 -8.57
N GLU A 361 19.06 9.55 -7.78
CA GLU A 361 19.51 9.29 -6.42
C GLU A 361 20.95 8.76 -6.34
N MET A 362 21.38 7.92 -7.29
CA MET A 362 22.74 7.40 -7.37
C MET A 362 23.75 8.48 -7.80
N GLU A 363 23.31 9.43 -8.62
CA GLU A 363 24.12 10.57 -9.08
C GLU A 363 24.18 11.73 -8.07
N SER A 364 23.61 11.57 -6.86
CA SER A 364 23.49 12.64 -5.86
C SER A 364 22.72 13.87 -6.37
N ARG A 365 21.64 13.60 -7.13
CA ARG A 365 20.73 14.60 -7.71
C ARG A 365 19.36 14.52 -7.03
N GLU A 366 19.39 14.66 -5.70
CA GLU A 366 18.22 14.39 -4.87
C GLU A 366 17.07 15.40 -5.08
N ASP A 367 17.37 16.65 -5.46
CA ASP A 367 16.33 17.65 -5.73
C ASP A 367 15.59 17.38 -7.05
N GLU A 368 16.26 16.94 -8.12
CA GLU A 368 15.56 16.47 -9.32
C GLU A 368 14.72 15.23 -9.06
N ALA A 369 15.24 14.28 -8.26
CA ALA A 369 14.48 13.10 -7.84
C ALA A 369 13.21 13.50 -7.05
N ARG A 370 13.30 14.53 -6.19
CA ARG A 370 12.14 15.10 -5.48
C ARG A 370 11.15 15.74 -6.43
N MET A 371 11.62 16.51 -7.41
CA MET A 371 10.72 17.17 -8.36
C MET A 371 10.02 16.17 -9.28
N TRP A 372 10.68 15.07 -9.66
CA TRP A 372 10.02 13.92 -10.30
C TRP A 372 8.92 13.31 -9.44
N SER A 373 9.18 13.15 -8.15
CA SER A 373 8.18 12.64 -7.21
C SER A 373 6.99 13.60 -7.06
N VAL A 374 7.22 14.92 -7.06
CA VAL A 374 6.14 15.93 -7.09
C VAL A 374 5.30 15.82 -8.37
N ILE A 375 5.93 15.71 -9.53
CA ILE A 375 5.24 15.50 -10.81
C ILE A 375 4.40 14.21 -10.76
N CYS A 376 4.98 13.13 -10.23
CA CYS A 376 4.29 11.85 -10.06
C CYS A 376 3.05 11.99 -9.18
N ILE A 377 3.14 12.70 -8.05
CA ILE A 377 2.01 12.94 -7.15
C ILE A 377 0.88 13.72 -7.84
N LEU A 378 1.22 14.78 -8.56
CA LEU A 378 0.23 15.61 -9.25
C LEU A 378 -0.43 14.88 -10.42
N ARG A 379 0.30 13.98 -11.07
CA ARG A 379 -0.23 13.18 -12.19
C ARG A 379 -0.99 11.93 -11.70
N PHE A 380 -0.50 11.31 -10.63
CA PHE A 380 -0.97 10.06 -10.05
C PHE A 380 -0.93 10.12 -8.52
N PRO A 381 -1.97 10.69 -7.86
CA PRO A 381 -1.97 10.96 -6.42
C PRO A 381 -2.22 9.68 -5.60
N ASP A 382 -1.33 8.70 -5.71
CA ASP A 382 -1.37 7.44 -4.98
C ASP A 382 -0.40 7.39 -3.78
N ALA A 383 -0.55 6.36 -2.95
CA ALA A 383 0.20 6.21 -1.72
C ALA A 383 1.72 6.06 -1.95
N ASP A 384 2.13 5.42 -3.04
CA ASP A 384 3.55 5.20 -3.35
C ASP A 384 4.24 6.51 -3.71
N ALA A 385 3.58 7.36 -4.50
CA ALA A 385 4.11 8.66 -4.89
C ALA A 385 4.36 9.56 -3.66
N TYR A 386 3.38 9.64 -2.75
CA TYR A 386 3.54 10.38 -1.49
C TYR A 386 4.63 9.77 -0.58
N TYR A 387 4.71 8.43 -0.51
CA TYR A 387 5.73 7.74 0.27
C TYR A 387 7.14 8.05 -0.24
N ASN A 388 7.37 7.94 -1.55
CA ASN A 388 8.68 8.19 -2.16
C ASN A 388 9.17 9.62 -1.93
N GLN A 389 8.27 10.61 -1.99
CA GLN A 389 8.63 11.99 -1.67
C GLN A 389 9.04 12.14 -0.19
N GLY A 390 8.34 11.45 0.73
CA GLY A 390 8.73 11.41 2.14
C GLY A 390 10.13 10.80 2.34
N VAL A 391 10.46 9.73 1.61
CA VAL A 391 11.78 9.08 1.67
C VAL A 391 12.88 10.02 1.22
N LEU A 392 12.71 10.71 0.09
CA LEU A 392 13.71 11.64 -0.44
C LEU A 392 13.95 12.83 0.51
N LEU A 393 12.87 13.39 1.09
CA LEU A 393 12.98 14.46 2.08
C LEU A 393 13.71 14.00 3.35
N ASN A 394 13.42 12.79 3.84
CA ASN A 394 14.11 12.25 5.00
C ASN A 394 15.59 11.94 4.70
N LYS A 395 15.91 11.48 3.49
CA LYS A 395 17.29 11.26 3.04
C LYS A 395 18.11 12.56 3.04
N LEU A 396 17.55 13.67 2.54
CA LEU A 396 18.19 14.99 2.60
C LEU A 396 18.38 15.47 4.04
N CYS A 397 17.37 15.27 4.90
CA CYS A 397 17.45 15.56 6.32
C CYS A 397 18.60 14.78 6.98
N ASP A 398 18.69 13.47 6.73
CA ASP A 398 19.72 12.59 7.29
C ASP A 398 21.12 12.98 6.75
N LYS A 399 21.25 13.28 5.45
CA LYS A 399 22.50 13.76 4.83
C LYS A 399 23.02 15.04 5.49
N ALA A 400 22.14 16.01 5.75
CA ALA A 400 22.51 17.24 6.45
C ALA A 400 22.89 16.96 7.92
N LYS A 401 22.09 16.15 8.63
CA LYS A 401 22.30 15.82 10.04
C LYS A 401 23.61 15.09 10.31
N PHE A 402 23.96 14.14 9.44
CA PHE A 402 25.14 13.28 9.63
C PHE A 402 26.36 13.74 8.83
N GLY A 403 26.23 14.79 7.99
CA GLY A 403 27.33 15.35 7.20
C GLY A 403 28.38 16.13 8.00
N GLY A 404 28.18 16.35 9.30
CA GLY A 404 29.14 17.00 10.21
C GLY A 404 29.22 18.53 10.09
N ALA A 405 28.54 19.13 9.10
CA ALA A 405 28.47 20.58 8.96
C ALA A 405 27.62 21.19 10.09
N MET A 406 28.00 22.39 10.57
CA MET A 406 27.21 23.14 11.56
C MET A 406 26.08 23.95 10.91
N GLN A 407 26.25 24.30 9.63
CA GLN A 407 25.28 25.06 8.84
C GLN A 407 25.13 24.46 7.45
N VAL A 408 23.97 24.62 6.86
CA VAL A 408 23.64 24.16 5.51
C VAL A 408 22.89 25.26 4.76
N LYS A 409 23.07 25.32 3.44
CA LYS A 409 22.30 26.22 2.58
C LYS A 409 20.85 25.74 2.55
N LEU A 410 19.92 26.58 2.98
CA LEU A 410 18.49 26.37 2.81
C LEU A 410 18.05 26.98 1.47
N PRO A 411 17.60 26.17 0.50
CA PRO A 411 17.13 26.68 -0.77
C PRO A 411 15.84 27.49 -0.64
N ALA A 412 15.61 28.39 -1.59
CA ALA A 412 14.39 29.18 -1.71
C ALA A 412 13.99 29.29 -3.20
N LEU A 413 12.69 29.52 -3.47
CA LEU A 413 12.18 29.70 -4.83
C LEU A 413 12.59 31.05 -5.45
N ASP A 414 13.09 31.95 -4.62
CA ASP A 414 13.80 33.17 -5.01
C ASP A 414 15.24 33.01 -4.53
N ALA A 415 16.20 33.00 -5.46
CA ALA A 415 17.61 32.81 -5.15
C ALA A 415 18.13 33.86 -4.16
N ALA A 416 17.58 35.08 -4.18
CA ALA A 416 17.93 36.13 -3.22
C ALA A 416 17.53 35.80 -1.77
N GLN A 417 16.61 34.85 -1.57
CA GLN A 417 16.13 34.41 -0.26
C GLN A 417 16.84 33.15 0.27
N ALA A 418 17.71 32.52 -0.54
CA ALA A 418 18.51 31.39 -0.09
C ALA A 418 19.50 31.85 1.00
N LYS A 419 19.64 31.07 2.07
CA LYS A 419 20.48 31.46 3.22
C LYS A 419 21.10 30.26 3.91
N MET A 420 22.25 30.48 4.55
CA MET A 420 22.84 29.50 5.47
C MET A 420 22.00 29.46 6.75
N VAL A 421 21.63 28.26 7.18
CA VAL A 421 20.88 28.04 8.43
C VAL A 421 21.57 26.96 9.27
N PRO A 422 21.39 26.95 10.61
CA PRO A 422 21.79 25.83 11.44
C PRO A 422 21.18 24.51 10.93
N VAL A 423 21.93 23.42 11.02
CA VAL A 423 21.47 22.10 10.56
C VAL A 423 20.17 21.68 11.25
N GLU A 424 19.98 22.02 12.52
CA GLU A 424 18.76 21.73 13.27
C GLU A 424 17.52 22.38 12.65
N GLN A 425 17.67 23.63 12.16
CA GLN A 425 16.58 24.34 11.50
C GLN A 425 16.24 23.69 10.15
N TYR A 426 17.25 23.30 9.38
CA TYR A 426 17.06 22.57 8.11
C TYR A 426 16.37 21.22 8.36
N CYS A 427 16.89 20.41 9.28
CA CYS A 427 16.35 19.11 9.62
C CYS A 427 14.91 19.20 10.14
N SER A 428 14.57 20.18 10.99
CA SER A 428 13.21 20.43 11.44
C SER A 428 12.25 20.68 10.26
N LEU A 429 12.66 21.53 9.31
CA LEU A 429 11.83 21.87 8.16
C LEU A 429 11.58 20.67 7.25
N PHE A 430 12.64 19.94 6.90
CA PHE A 430 12.58 18.79 6.00
C PHE A 430 11.90 17.59 6.66
N SER A 431 12.13 17.35 7.95
CA SER A 431 11.44 16.32 8.71
C SER A 431 9.93 16.59 8.78
N ARG A 432 9.52 17.83 9.07
CA ARG A 432 8.10 18.23 9.05
C ARG A 432 7.45 17.96 7.69
N ALA A 433 8.15 18.30 6.61
CA ALA A 433 7.67 18.01 5.26
C ALA A 433 7.55 16.49 5.02
N GLY A 434 8.60 15.71 5.30
CA GLY A 434 8.59 14.25 5.12
C GLY A 434 7.48 13.56 5.92
N ILE A 435 7.28 13.95 7.18
CA ILE A 435 6.18 13.47 8.04
C ILE A 435 4.82 13.74 7.40
N SER A 436 4.60 14.93 6.85
CA SER A 436 3.33 15.29 6.21
C SER A 436 3.05 14.42 4.98
N TYR A 437 4.09 14.09 4.22
CA TYR A 437 4.02 13.19 3.06
C TYR A 437 3.71 11.74 3.45
N TYR A 438 4.36 11.20 4.47
CA TYR A 438 4.02 9.86 4.96
C TYR A 438 2.58 9.79 5.51
N ARG A 439 2.13 10.82 6.24
CA ARG A 439 0.74 10.90 6.70
C ARG A 439 -0.25 10.93 5.54
N LYS A 440 0.07 11.68 4.48
CA LYS A 440 -0.75 11.72 3.25
C LYS A 440 -0.75 10.35 2.54
N SER A 441 0.39 9.67 2.47
CA SER A 441 0.50 8.30 1.95
C SER A 441 -0.42 7.33 2.70
N LEU A 442 -0.37 7.33 4.04
CA LEU A 442 -1.22 6.50 4.89
C LEU A 442 -2.71 6.86 4.81
N LYS A 443 -3.03 8.12 4.55
CA LYS A 443 -4.41 8.55 4.28
C LYS A 443 -4.92 7.97 2.96
N THR A 444 -4.05 7.86 1.95
CA THR A 444 -4.39 7.30 0.64
C THR A 444 -4.46 5.77 0.67
N ASP A 445 -3.50 5.11 1.33
CA ASP A 445 -3.53 3.67 1.60
C ASP A 445 -3.15 3.37 3.07
N PRO A 446 -4.15 3.09 3.94
CA PRO A 446 -3.91 2.75 5.34
C PRO A 446 -3.12 1.46 5.57
N LYS A 447 -2.90 0.64 4.53
CA LYS A 447 -2.12 -0.61 4.60
C LYS A 447 -0.67 -0.46 4.12
N GLN A 448 -0.24 0.76 3.78
CA GLN A 448 1.10 1.04 3.28
C GLN A 448 2.17 0.84 4.38
N ARG A 449 2.63 -0.40 4.57
CA ARG A 449 3.63 -0.77 5.60
C ARG A 449 4.90 0.09 5.57
N PRO A 450 5.55 0.35 4.41
CA PRO A 450 6.77 1.16 4.38
C PRO A 450 6.58 2.58 4.93
N ALA A 451 5.37 3.17 4.75
CA ALA A 451 5.07 4.50 5.26
C ALA A 451 4.96 4.53 6.79
N TYR A 452 4.38 3.50 7.43
CA TYR A 452 4.39 3.42 8.91
C TYR A 452 5.80 3.35 9.47
N ILE A 453 6.65 2.48 8.90
CA ILE A 453 8.03 2.28 9.35
C ILE A 453 8.82 3.58 9.27
N ASN A 454 8.78 4.24 8.11
CA ASN A 454 9.54 5.46 7.90
C ASN A 454 8.97 6.65 8.67
N LEU A 455 7.63 6.78 8.78
CA LEU A 455 7.02 7.83 9.60
C LEU A 455 7.42 7.70 11.06
N ILE A 456 7.30 6.51 11.64
CA ILE A 456 7.71 6.26 13.03
C ILE A 456 9.21 6.54 13.20
N GLY A 457 10.05 6.05 12.29
CA GLY A 457 11.49 6.33 12.33
C GLY A 457 11.81 7.83 12.24
N SER A 458 11.11 8.59 11.40
CA SER A 458 11.28 10.05 11.31
C SER A 458 10.82 10.77 12.58
N LEU A 459 9.75 10.32 13.24
CA LEU A 459 9.28 10.88 14.51
C LEU A 459 10.27 10.59 15.64
N GLU A 460 10.75 9.35 15.75
CA GLU A 460 11.71 8.94 16.78
C GLU A 460 13.07 9.63 16.62
N ARG A 461 13.56 9.82 15.38
CA ARG A 461 14.86 10.46 15.13
C ARG A 461 14.87 11.98 15.34
N ASN A 462 13.74 12.65 15.10
CA ASN A 462 13.66 14.11 15.12
C ASN A 462 12.93 14.65 16.34
N GLU A 463 12.27 13.79 17.12
CA GLU A 463 11.62 14.10 18.38
C GLU A 463 10.76 15.39 18.36
N PRO A 464 9.90 15.64 17.35
CA PRO A 464 9.02 16.82 17.36
C PRO A 464 8.08 16.77 18.58
N ALA A 465 7.42 17.89 18.90
CA ALA A 465 6.45 17.92 20.00
C ALA A 465 5.42 16.77 19.86
N ASN A 466 5.18 16.07 20.97
CA ASN A 466 4.26 14.91 21.08
C ASN A 466 4.65 13.65 20.28
N TRP A 467 5.88 13.56 19.74
CA TRP A 467 6.32 12.42 18.92
C TRP A 467 6.06 11.05 19.57
N TYR A 468 6.26 10.95 20.89
CA TYR A 468 6.12 9.67 21.59
C TYR A 468 4.68 9.16 21.54
N SER A 469 3.70 10.03 21.79
CA SER A 469 2.27 9.66 21.68
C SER A 469 1.92 9.30 20.24
N ASP A 470 2.32 10.15 19.29
CA ASP A 470 2.06 9.94 17.86
C ASP A 470 2.60 8.58 17.37
N VAL A 471 3.79 8.19 17.81
CA VAL A 471 4.40 6.90 17.47
C VAL A 471 3.57 5.72 17.99
N HIS A 472 3.08 5.79 19.22
CA HIS A 472 2.24 4.73 19.80
C HIS A 472 0.89 4.63 19.11
N ASP A 473 0.27 5.76 18.80
CA ASP A 473 -1.02 5.80 18.10
C ASP A 473 -0.90 5.25 16.68
N LEU A 474 0.18 5.59 15.98
CA LEU A 474 0.49 5.04 14.67
C LEU A 474 0.74 3.53 14.73
N ALA A 475 1.48 3.05 15.72
CA ALA A 475 1.75 1.62 15.88
C ALA A 475 0.48 0.83 16.22
N ILE A 476 -0.42 1.37 17.05
CA ILE A 476 -1.75 0.77 17.30
C ILE A 476 -2.56 0.73 16.01
N THR A 477 -2.53 1.79 15.22
CA THR A 477 -3.24 1.85 13.93
C THR A 477 -2.70 0.83 12.94
N ALA A 478 -1.37 0.66 12.86
CA ALA A 478 -0.73 -0.37 12.03
C ALA A 478 -1.16 -1.80 12.43
N VAL A 479 -1.26 -2.08 13.73
CA VAL A 479 -1.77 -3.38 14.23
C VAL A 479 -3.22 -3.60 13.80
N LYS A 480 -4.09 -2.59 13.91
CA LYS A 480 -5.49 -2.67 13.43
C LYS A 480 -5.59 -2.99 11.94
N HIS A 481 -4.61 -2.56 11.14
CA HIS A 481 -4.54 -2.86 9.71
C HIS A 481 -3.85 -4.18 9.38
N GLY A 482 -3.43 -4.96 10.39
CA GLY A 482 -2.75 -6.24 10.20
C GLY A 482 -1.31 -6.11 9.70
N ILE A 483 -0.68 -4.94 9.88
CA ILE A 483 0.71 -4.71 9.47
C ILE A 483 1.69 -5.35 10.46
N TRP A 484 1.39 -5.23 11.75
CA TRP A 484 2.20 -5.74 12.86
C TRP A 484 1.34 -6.52 13.86
N TYR A 485 1.99 -7.39 14.63
CA TYR A 485 1.32 -8.20 15.66
C TYR A 485 0.98 -7.38 16.91
N THR A 486 1.91 -6.54 17.36
CA THR A 486 1.71 -5.60 18.47
C THR A 486 2.33 -4.26 18.16
N LYS A 487 1.98 -3.24 18.95
CA LYS A 487 2.54 -1.89 18.79
C LYS A 487 4.06 -1.81 19.05
N TRP A 488 4.63 -2.83 19.71
CA TRP A 488 6.05 -2.87 20.08
C TRP A 488 6.91 -3.61 19.04
N GLN A 489 6.37 -4.66 18.43
CA GLN A 489 7.09 -5.45 17.43
C GLN A 489 6.83 -4.88 16.03
N ARG A 490 7.75 -4.04 15.55
CA ARG A 490 7.59 -3.24 14.32
C ARG A 490 8.57 -3.58 13.18
N PRO A 491 8.83 -4.87 12.85
CA PRO A 491 9.82 -5.19 11.85
C PRO A 491 9.32 -4.85 10.43
N PRO A 492 10.22 -4.55 9.47
CA PRO A 492 9.87 -4.37 8.07
C PRO A 492 9.43 -5.68 7.39
N HIS A 493 10.03 -6.79 7.80
CA HIS A 493 9.75 -8.14 7.32
C HIS A 493 9.23 -9.01 8.47
N PHE A 494 8.14 -9.72 8.24
CA PHE A 494 7.41 -10.42 9.30
C PHE A 494 6.96 -11.81 8.83
N VAL A 495 7.20 -12.82 9.67
CA VAL A 495 6.73 -14.20 9.49
C VAL A 495 5.66 -14.47 10.55
N PRO A 496 4.37 -14.54 10.20
CA PRO A 496 3.27 -14.58 11.18
C PRO A 496 3.26 -15.78 12.13
N SER A 497 3.90 -16.88 11.76
CA SER A 497 3.93 -18.11 12.56
C SER A 497 4.91 -18.06 13.74
N LEU A 498 5.80 -17.06 13.80
CA LEU A 498 6.79 -16.97 14.87
C LEU A 498 6.19 -16.32 16.12
N PRO A 499 6.42 -16.89 17.32
CA PRO A 499 5.93 -16.31 18.56
C PRO A 499 6.61 -14.97 18.83
N ALA A 500 5.82 -13.94 19.15
CA ALA A 500 6.31 -12.62 19.50
C ALA A 500 6.63 -12.52 20.99
N LYS A 501 7.92 -12.47 21.35
CA LYS A 501 8.39 -12.20 22.72
C LYS A 501 9.57 -11.24 22.67
N PRO A 502 9.66 -10.24 23.58
CA PRO A 502 10.81 -9.34 23.65
C PRO A 502 12.06 -10.02 24.23
N PHE A 503 11.88 -11.06 25.04
CA PHE A 503 12.95 -11.82 25.68
C PHE A 503 12.72 -13.31 25.48
N HIS A 504 13.81 -14.05 25.26
CA HIS A 504 13.80 -15.50 25.05
C HIS A 504 14.71 -16.20 26.07
N ASN A 505 14.47 -17.49 26.29
CA ASN A 505 15.31 -18.31 27.15
C ASN A 505 16.52 -18.80 26.35
N SER A 506 17.74 -18.59 26.84
CA SER A 506 18.97 -19.04 26.15
C SER A 506 19.00 -20.55 25.93
N LYS A 507 18.32 -21.32 26.80
CA LYS A 507 18.20 -22.79 26.66
C LYS A 507 17.45 -23.22 25.39
N ASP A 508 16.69 -22.34 24.78
CA ASP A 508 15.97 -22.62 23.53
C ASP A 508 16.90 -22.55 22.29
N PHE A 509 18.14 -22.07 22.45
CA PHE A 509 19.09 -21.87 21.35
C PHE A 509 20.42 -22.58 21.65
N ALA A 510 20.71 -23.64 20.88
CA ALA A 510 21.97 -24.38 21.02
C ALA A 510 23.22 -23.49 20.88
N LEU A 511 23.15 -22.46 20.04
CA LEU A 511 24.22 -21.48 19.82
C LEU A 511 24.60 -20.72 21.10
N SER A 512 23.65 -20.43 21.99
CA SER A 512 23.94 -19.68 23.22
C SER A 512 24.94 -20.40 24.11
N ARG A 513 24.80 -21.72 24.27
CA ARG A 513 25.76 -22.52 25.05
C ARG A 513 27.15 -22.48 24.44
N ALA A 514 27.26 -22.64 23.12
CA ALA A 514 28.55 -22.62 22.43
C ALA A 514 29.26 -21.25 22.58
N LEU A 515 28.51 -20.14 22.50
CA LEU A 515 29.05 -18.81 22.72
C LEU A 515 29.54 -18.60 24.17
N GLU A 516 28.81 -19.11 25.16
CA GLU A 516 29.17 -19.04 26.58
C GLU A 516 30.43 -19.86 26.89
N GLU A 517 30.52 -21.09 26.38
CA GLU A 517 31.67 -21.99 26.56
C GLU A 517 32.95 -21.44 25.93
N ASN A 518 32.83 -20.71 24.81
CA ASN A 518 33.97 -20.16 24.06
C ASN A 518 34.21 -18.66 24.30
N PHE A 519 33.52 -18.04 25.25
CA PHE A 519 33.61 -16.58 25.48
C PHE A 519 35.04 -16.08 25.70
N SER A 520 35.87 -16.84 26.43
CA SER A 520 37.27 -16.48 26.69
C SER A 520 38.10 -16.41 25.41
N ILE A 521 37.86 -17.32 24.46
CA ILE A 521 38.53 -17.36 23.16
C ILE A 521 38.09 -16.15 22.32
N ILE A 522 36.78 -15.94 22.19
CA ILE A 522 36.19 -14.81 21.44
C ILE A 522 36.74 -13.48 21.95
N LYS A 523 36.78 -13.31 23.28
CA LYS A 523 37.32 -12.12 23.92
C LYS A 523 38.81 -11.93 23.63
N ALA A 524 39.61 -13.00 23.72
CA ALA A 524 41.05 -12.93 23.48
C ALA A 524 41.38 -12.52 22.04
N GLU A 525 40.68 -13.07 21.05
CA GLU A 525 40.85 -12.67 19.64
C GLU A 525 40.47 -11.21 19.41
N PHE A 526 39.37 -10.74 20.03
CA PHE A 526 38.98 -9.34 19.93
C PHE A 526 39.98 -8.39 20.60
N GLU A 527 40.50 -8.72 21.78
CA GLU A 527 41.53 -7.92 22.45
C GLU A 527 42.83 -7.88 21.65
N ALA A 528 43.24 -9.01 21.05
CA ALA A 528 44.40 -9.06 20.16
C ALA A 528 44.22 -8.20 18.91
N TYR A 529 43.04 -8.25 18.28
CA TYR A 529 42.68 -7.40 17.16
C TYR A 529 42.71 -5.90 17.54
N MET A 530 42.16 -5.54 18.70
CA MET A 530 42.20 -4.16 19.21
C MET A 530 43.63 -3.69 19.51
N GLN A 531 44.48 -4.56 20.06
CA GLN A 531 45.89 -4.26 20.29
C GLN A 531 46.64 -4.04 18.97
N LYS A 532 46.36 -4.87 17.95
CA LYS A 532 46.90 -4.70 16.59
C LYS A 532 46.51 -3.33 16.02
N LEU A 533 45.24 -2.92 16.16
CA LEU A 533 44.77 -1.61 15.72
C LEU A 533 45.37 -0.44 16.53
N ALA A 534 45.68 -0.61 17.81
CA ALA A 534 46.30 0.43 18.64
C ALA A 534 47.78 0.65 18.29
N ASN A 535 48.48 -0.42 17.92
CA ASN A 535 49.90 -0.41 17.56
C ASN A 535 50.17 0.04 16.12
N ARG A 536 49.14 0.51 15.40
CA ARG A 536 49.19 0.87 13.97
C ARG A 536 50.02 2.10 13.61
N LYS A 537 50.82 2.65 14.55
CA LYS A 537 51.54 3.91 14.37
C LYS A 537 52.71 3.84 13.38
N ASP A 538 53.14 2.63 12.99
CA ASP A 538 54.45 2.43 12.35
C ASP A 538 54.43 1.72 10.98
N TRP A 539 53.29 1.58 10.26
CA TRP A 539 53.21 0.58 9.17
C TRP A 539 53.39 1.06 7.71
N ASP A 540 54.18 0.21 7.03
CA ASP A 540 54.34 -0.14 5.61
C ASP A 540 53.02 -0.44 4.84
N ASP A 541 53.01 -0.19 3.54
CA ASP A 541 51.86 -0.26 2.62
C ASP A 541 51.25 -1.68 2.47
N SER A 542 51.81 -2.70 3.13
CA SER A 542 51.40 -4.11 3.03
C SER A 542 50.34 -4.57 4.05
N ASP A 543 50.04 -3.82 5.12
CA ASP A 543 49.04 -4.22 6.13
C ASP A 543 47.60 -3.89 5.71
N THR A 544 46.85 -4.93 5.33
CA THR A 544 45.45 -4.85 4.86
C THR A 544 44.40 -4.98 5.97
N THR A 545 44.79 -5.00 7.26
CA THR A 545 43.85 -5.19 8.38
C THR A 545 42.71 -4.16 8.32
N PRO A 546 41.44 -4.54 8.19
CA PRO A 546 40.36 -3.56 8.18
C PRO A 546 40.29 -2.86 9.55
N GLY A 547 40.05 -1.55 9.56
CA GLY A 547 39.81 -0.81 10.80
C GLY A 547 38.42 -1.10 11.38
N LEU A 548 38.17 -0.62 12.61
CA LEU A 548 36.82 -0.62 13.17
C LEU A 548 35.87 0.21 12.30
N GLY A 549 34.85 -0.44 11.71
CA GLY A 549 33.84 0.24 10.93
C GLY A 549 32.89 1.03 11.82
N ASP A 550 32.68 2.31 11.51
CA ASP A 550 31.60 3.07 12.13
C ASP A 550 30.26 2.50 11.64
N VAL A 551 29.39 2.14 12.59
CA VAL A 551 28.02 1.71 12.30
C VAL A 551 27.33 2.85 11.56
N GLY A 552 26.78 2.56 10.38
CA GLY A 552 26.18 3.58 9.53
C GLY A 552 27.08 4.17 8.44
N ASN A 553 28.38 3.87 8.38
CA ASN A 553 29.29 4.42 7.37
C ASN A 553 29.79 3.38 6.36
N ARG A 554 29.54 2.10 6.61
CA ARG A 554 29.90 1.02 5.67
C ARG A 554 28.99 1.00 4.43
N PRO A 555 29.54 0.68 3.23
CA PRO A 555 28.74 0.48 2.03
C PRO A 555 27.60 -0.53 2.30
N GLY A 556 26.36 -0.13 1.98
CA GLY A 556 25.18 -0.96 2.22
C GLY A 556 24.54 -0.85 3.61
N ALA A 557 25.16 -0.18 4.59
CA ALA A 557 24.59 0.02 5.93
C ALA A 557 24.46 1.47 6.37
N LEU A 558 24.42 2.41 5.41
CA LEU A 558 24.12 3.82 5.66
C LEU A 558 22.81 4.04 6.45
N HIS A 559 21.89 3.07 6.42
CA HIS A 559 20.65 3.10 7.18
C HIS A 559 20.86 3.00 8.70
N ASP A 560 21.99 2.48 9.17
CA ASP A 560 22.29 2.34 10.60
C ASP A 560 22.82 3.65 11.23
N GLY A 561 23.24 4.63 10.41
CA GLY A 561 23.80 5.89 10.90
C GLY A 561 22.81 6.70 11.73
N GLY A 562 21.51 6.48 11.52
CA GLY A 562 20.43 7.13 12.25
C GLY A 562 20.03 6.46 13.57
N LEU A 563 20.67 5.35 13.97
CA LEU A 563 20.30 4.61 15.19
C LEU A 563 20.83 5.26 16.48
N ARG A 564 21.91 6.04 16.39
CA ARG A 564 22.53 6.69 17.56
C ARG A 564 22.21 8.18 17.60
N LYS A 565 21.78 8.68 18.76
CA LYS A 565 21.58 10.13 19.00
C LYS A 565 22.91 10.87 19.20
N SER A 566 23.87 10.21 19.86
CA SER A 566 25.19 10.74 20.19
C SER A 566 26.18 9.60 20.46
N GLY A 567 27.46 9.94 20.56
CA GLY A 567 28.53 8.97 20.84
C GLY A 567 29.08 8.27 19.60
N LYS A 568 30.00 7.33 19.82
CA LYS A 568 30.62 6.52 18.76
C LYS A 568 30.16 5.07 18.92
N TRP A 569 29.66 4.48 17.83
CA TRP A 569 29.32 3.07 17.75
C TRP A 569 30.08 2.45 16.59
N GLN A 570 30.90 1.46 16.90
CA GLN A 570 31.71 0.72 15.94
C GLN A 570 31.43 -0.78 16.04
N GLU A 571 31.63 -1.51 14.96
CA GLU A 571 31.42 -2.96 14.88
C GLU A 571 32.50 -3.65 14.04
N VAL A 572 32.60 -4.97 14.21
CA VAL A 572 33.44 -5.88 13.42
C VAL A 572 32.54 -7.03 12.92
N PRO A 573 31.94 -6.91 11.72
CA PRO A 573 30.97 -7.89 11.25
C PRO A 573 31.68 -9.11 10.68
N LEU A 574 31.65 -10.25 11.38
CA LEU A 574 32.20 -11.52 10.87
C LEU A 574 31.32 -12.13 9.77
N PHE A 575 30.00 -11.89 9.85
CA PHE A 575 29.01 -12.35 8.87
C PHE A 575 28.01 -11.23 8.55
N THR A 576 27.65 -11.09 7.27
CA THR A 576 26.61 -10.16 6.79
C THR A 576 25.71 -10.89 5.82
N ASN A 577 24.39 -10.91 6.08
CA ASN A 577 23.42 -11.65 5.27
C ASN A 577 23.81 -13.13 5.02
N CYS A 578 24.30 -13.79 6.08
CA CYS A 578 24.83 -15.15 6.04
C CYS A 578 26.12 -15.34 5.20
N THR A 579 26.76 -14.26 4.75
CA THR A 579 28.03 -14.30 4.03
C THR A 579 29.19 -14.00 4.96
N LYS A 580 30.18 -14.90 5.01
CA LYS A 580 31.42 -14.73 5.78
C LYS A 580 32.21 -13.53 5.23
N GLN A 581 32.60 -12.62 6.12
CA GLN A 581 33.40 -11.45 5.75
C GLN A 581 34.88 -11.78 5.93
N HIS A 582 35.51 -12.31 4.87
CA HIS A 582 36.89 -12.82 4.91
C HIS A 582 37.87 -11.82 5.51
N GLU A 583 37.77 -10.55 5.11
CA GLU A 583 38.62 -9.44 5.60
C GLU A 583 38.63 -9.29 7.13
N TYR A 584 37.53 -9.61 7.82
CA TYR A 584 37.49 -9.59 9.28
C TYR A 584 37.84 -10.97 9.85
N THR A 585 37.22 -12.03 9.34
CA THR A 585 37.31 -13.37 9.95
C THR A 585 38.71 -13.98 9.95
N GLU A 586 39.63 -13.53 9.10
CA GLU A 586 41.04 -13.96 9.18
C GLU A 586 41.74 -13.51 10.47
N HIS A 587 41.20 -12.48 11.15
CA HIS A 587 41.67 -12.02 12.45
C HIS A 587 41.00 -12.70 13.64
N PHE A 588 39.99 -13.53 13.37
CA PHE A 588 39.22 -14.28 14.36
C PHE A 588 39.09 -15.74 13.90
N PRO A 589 40.21 -16.47 13.73
CA PRO A 589 40.18 -17.82 13.15
C PRO A 589 39.46 -18.86 14.02
N GLU A 590 39.43 -18.68 15.34
CA GLU A 590 38.78 -19.60 16.28
C GLU A 590 37.31 -19.23 16.55
N THR A 591 36.96 -17.93 16.48
CA THR A 591 35.58 -17.42 16.57
C THR A 591 34.78 -17.69 15.29
#